data_AF-A0A0D3KXE0-F1
#
_entry.id   AF-A0A0D3KXE0-F1
#
_cell.length_a   1.000
_cell.length_b   1.000
_cell.length_c   1.000
_cell.angle_alpha   90.00
_cell.angle_beta   90.00
_cell.angle_gamma   90.00
#
_symmetry.space_group_name_H-M   'P 1'
#
loop_
_entity.id
_entity.type
_entity.pdbx_description
1 polymer ?
#
loop_
_entity_poly.entity_id
_entity_poly.type
_entity_poly.pdbx_seq_one_letter_code
_entity_poly.pdbx_strand_id
1 'polypeptide(L)'
;MDLSQMAQHLPPGMKMPSEDHMKKAMEDVTHMSEALKPLPEDPNRTIPVNEVLLALATAPCMCRIIPADVPSKISELEEAMRAEKVDMDWVDKASGAARNHAIAMLWQINRQRAALKEKDADLDGPTAQHASVAVQLATKLLVQAQMYLPQYRWVHAILAVARTSALIANQLWSPDELEAQVLMAKILKNEGLRRPKLRLEAFCEPKEVMAGAQLRVKVALLRHHAGIDGDEPPPASSQDGIYEAYWLYVEGLKDEPKTPNSLLSAQPMVVKDLNAQTVEPSQECGFTAPDKAGTYRLAVHVLSTSVTGVDLAFECSFDVVEDDVPALDGDDDPPPLR
;
A
#
# COMPACT_ATOMS: atom_id res chain seq x y z
N MET A 1 14.54 7.52 -15.11
CA MET A 1 13.47 7.35 -16.13
C MET A 1 13.60 8.48 -17.13
N ASP A 2 13.54 8.19 -18.42
CA ASP A 2 13.57 9.21 -19.48
C ASP A 2 12.24 10.00 -19.47
N LEU A 3 12.33 11.32 -19.54
CA LEU A 3 11.23 12.29 -19.45
C LEU A 3 10.11 12.03 -20.49
N SER A 4 10.47 11.32 -21.56
CA SER A 4 9.59 10.91 -22.65
C SER A 4 8.50 9.90 -22.23
N GLN A 5 8.74 9.05 -21.23
CA GLN A 5 7.81 7.98 -20.84
C GLN A 5 6.66 8.46 -19.95
N MET A 6 6.89 9.45 -19.07
CA MET A 6 5.83 10.00 -18.21
C MET A 6 4.82 10.86 -19.01
N ALA A 7 5.26 11.49 -20.11
CA ALA A 7 4.41 12.29 -20.97
C ALA A 7 3.34 11.47 -21.72
N GLN A 8 3.57 10.17 -21.93
CA GLN A 8 2.65 9.28 -22.67
C GLN A 8 1.44 8.83 -21.85
N HIS A 9 1.44 9.07 -20.53
CA HIS A 9 0.37 8.65 -19.62
C HIS A 9 -0.40 9.82 -19.00
N LEU A 10 -0.15 11.07 -19.44
CA LEU A 10 -0.89 12.23 -18.95
C LEU A 10 -2.29 12.32 -19.60
N PRO A 11 -3.36 12.52 -18.80
CA PRO A 11 -4.68 12.79 -19.34
C PRO A 11 -4.70 14.04 -20.23
N PRO A 12 -5.59 14.12 -21.24
CA PRO A 12 -5.69 15.27 -22.13
C PRO A 12 -5.93 16.58 -21.35
N GLY A 13 -5.10 17.60 -21.60
CA GLY A 13 -5.23 18.93 -20.98
C GLY A 13 -4.40 19.15 -19.72
N MET A 14 -3.73 18.13 -19.18
CA MET A 14 -2.74 18.32 -18.10
C MET A 14 -1.40 18.78 -18.69
N LYS A 15 -0.91 19.94 -18.21
CA LYS A 15 0.46 20.39 -18.50
C LYS A 15 1.44 19.56 -17.68
N MET A 16 2.58 19.23 -18.29
CA MET A 16 3.72 18.68 -17.56
C MET A 16 4.07 19.61 -16.38
N PRO A 17 4.30 19.07 -15.17
CA PRO A 17 4.84 19.87 -14.07
C PRO A 17 6.17 20.49 -14.49
N SER A 18 6.49 21.69 -14.00
CA SER A 18 7.80 22.30 -14.25
C SER A 18 8.95 21.41 -13.74
N GLU A 19 10.13 21.53 -14.33
CA GLU A 19 11.32 20.77 -13.89
C GLU A 19 11.60 20.94 -12.40
N ASP A 20 11.44 22.16 -11.87
CA ASP A 20 11.58 22.44 -10.45
C ASP A 20 10.52 21.74 -9.58
N HIS A 21 9.28 21.64 -10.05
CA HIS A 21 8.23 20.89 -9.34
C HIS A 21 8.52 19.39 -9.34
N MET A 22 9.01 18.84 -10.46
CA MET A 22 9.40 17.44 -10.53
C MET A 22 10.60 17.13 -9.65
N LYS A 23 11.62 18.01 -9.63
CA LYS A 23 12.80 17.85 -8.78
C LYS A 23 12.44 17.86 -7.30
N LYS A 24 11.57 18.78 -6.87
CA LYS A 24 11.07 18.83 -5.48
C LYS A 24 10.25 17.60 -5.13
N ALA A 25 9.32 17.17 -5.99
CA ALA A 25 8.55 15.95 -5.75
C ALA A 25 9.45 14.71 -5.63
N MET A 26 10.51 14.63 -6.44
CA MET A 26 11.49 13.54 -6.36
C MET A 26 12.29 13.57 -5.06
N GLU A 27 12.65 14.76 -4.56
CA GLU A 27 13.30 14.94 -3.26
C GLU A 27 12.44 14.38 -2.13
N ASP A 28 11.14 14.70 -2.13
CA ASP A 28 10.20 14.24 -1.10
C ASP A 28 10.00 12.73 -1.12
N VAL A 29 9.84 12.14 -2.31
CA VAL A 29 9.70 10.68 -2.48
C VAL A 29 10.99 9.95 -2.11
N THR A 30 12.16 10.53 -2.43
CA THR A 30 13.46 9.96 -2.05
C THR A 30 13.62 9.96 -0.53
N HIS A 31 13.26 11.05 0.13
CA HIS A 31 13.26 11.15 1.60
C HIS A 31 12.37 10.07 2.23
N MET A 32 11.13 9.95 1.75
CA MET A 32 10.20 8.91 2.20
C MET A 32 10.77 7.50 2.00
N SER A 33 11.40 7.25 0.84
CA SER A 33 11.95 5.94 0.52
C SER A 33 13.11 5.59 1.47
N GLU A 34 14.05 6.51 1.69
CA GLU A 34 15.17 6.27 2.61
C GLU A 34 14.68 6.08 4.07
N ALA A 35 13.67 6.82 4.50
CA ALA A 35 13.09 6.66 5.84
C ALA A 35 12.38 5.30 6.04
N LEU A 36 11.83 4.72 4.96
CA LEU A 36 11.12 3.44 4.96
C LEU A 36 11.95 2.26 4.47
N LYS A 37 13.26 2.47 4.27
CA LYS A 37 14.18 1.47 3.78
C LYS A 37 14.22 0.26 4.74
N PRO A 38 14.19 -0.98 4.21
CA PRO A 38 14.37 -2.17 5.01
C PRO A 38 15.62 -2.12 5.87
N LEU A 39 15.48 -2.52 7.14
CA LEU A 39 16.60 -2.61 8.06
C LEU A 39 17.46 -3.84 7.70
N PRO A 40 18.80 -3.75 7.65
CA PRO A 40 19.64 -4.89 7.32
C PRO A 40 19.47 -6.10 8.26
N GLU A 41 19.16 -5.84 9.52
CA GLU A 41 18.95 -6.86 10.56
C GLU A 41 17.58 -7.53 10.49
N ASP A 42 16.59 -6.85 9.93
CA ASP A 42 15.20 -7.33 9.81
C ASP A 42 14.51 -6.71 8.58
N PRO A 43 14.91 -7.14 7.36
CA PRO A 43 14.47 -6.51 6.12
C PRO A 43 13.00 -6.79 5.78
N ASN A 44 12.41 -7.82 6.38
CA ASN A 44 11.03 -8.26 6.14
C ASN A 44 10.09 -7.86 7.28
N ARG A 45 10.52 -6.97 8.17
CA ARG A 45 9.66 -6.47 9.25
C ARG A 45 8.45 -5.74 8.70
N THR A 46 7.34 -5.90 9.38
CA THR A 46 6.18 -5.03 9.14
C THR A 46 6.51 -3.62 9.60
N ILE A 47 6.33 -2.64 8.71
CA ILE A 47 6.49 -1.23 9.05
C ILE A 47 5.18 -0.69 9.64
N PRO A 48 5.19 -0.19 10.89
CA PRO A 48 3.99 0.35 11.52
C PRO A 48 3.60 1.70 10.91
N VAL A 49 2.31 2.03 10.99
CA VAL A 49 1.74 3.30 10.50
C VAL A 49 2.48 4.52 11.07
N ASN A 50 2.84 4.46 12.35
CA ASN A 50 3.57 5.54 13.05
C ASN A 50 4.92 5.87 12.39
N GLU A 51 5.63 4.88 11.84
CA GLU A 51 6.88 5.13 11.10
C GLU A 51 6.62 5.79 9.76
N VAL A 52 5.53 5.43 9.06
CA VAL A 52 5.12 6.11 7.82
C VAL A 52 4.71 7.55 8.12
N LEU A 53 3.95 7.80 9.18
CA LEU A 53 3.59 9.15 9.61
C LEU A 53 4.81 9.99 9.97
N LEU A 54 5.82 9.40 10.61
CA LEU A 54 7.09 10.08 10.89
C LEU A 54 7.87 10.42 9.62
N ALA A 55 7.94 9.48 8.67
CA ALA A 55 8.57 9.70 7.37
C ALA A 55 7.87 10.85 6.61
N LEU A 56 6.54 10.88 6.64
CA LEU A 56 5.75 11.98 6.08
C LEU A 56 6.06 13.29 6.79
N ALA A 57 5.99 13.32 8.11
CA ALA A 57 6.16 14.53 8.91
C ALA A 57 7.53 15.21 8.71
N THR A 58 8.55 14.41 8.42
CA THR A 58 9.92 14.88 8.20
C THR A 58 10.23 15.19 6.73
N ALA A 59 9.32 14.92 5.81
CA ALA A 59 9.51 15.18 4.39
C ALA A 59 9.74 16.67 4.11
N PRO A 60 10.65 17.04 3.17
CA PRO A 60 10.96 18.43 2.88
C PRO A 60 9.73 19.29 2.53
N CYS A 61 8.78 18.78 1.75
CA CYS A 61 7.55 19.50 1.43
C CYS A 61 6.68 19.80 2.64
N MET A 62 6.65 18.92 3.65
CA MET A 62 5.90 19.15 4.89
C MET A 62 6.57 20.27 5.69
N CYS A 63 7.89 20.20 5.88
CA CYS A 63 8.66 21.22 6.59
C CYS A 63 8.68 22.59 5.90
N ARG A 64 8.35 22.65 4.61
CA ARG A 64 8.22 23.90 3.82
C ARG A 64 6.84 24.55 3.98
N ILE A 65 5.87 23.86 4.56
CA ILE A 65 4.48 24.29 4.62
C ILE A 65 4.09 24.61 6.06
N ILE A 66 3.33 25.71 6.17
CA ILE A 66 2.98 26.43 7.40
C ILE A 66 4.17 27.27 7.87
N PRO A 67 4.15 28.58 7.60
CA PRO A 67 5.19 29.45 8.12
C PRO A 67 5.15 29.36 9.66
N ALA A 68 6.33 29.39 10.28
CA ALA A 68 6.54 29.15 11.72
C ALA A 68 5.77 30.10 12.65
N ASP A 69 5.04 31.06 12.08
CA ASP A 69 4.28 32.15 12.68
C ASP A 69 2.76 31.91 12.71
N VAL A 70 2.23 30.81 12.16
CA VAL A 70 0.81 30.45 12.37
C VAL A 70 0.63 30.03 13.83
N PRO A 71 -0.09 30.82 14.66
CA PRO A 71 -0.33 30.45 16.05
C PRO A 71 -1.29 29.26 16.02
N SER A 72 -0.75 28.06 16.14
CA SER A 72 -1.53 26.82 16.23
C SER A 72 -1.35 26.24 17.61
N LYS A 73 -2.44 25.80 18.21
CA LYS A 73 -2.50 25.21 19.56
C LYS A 73 -2.19 23.72 19.50
N ILE A 74 -1.08 23.38 18.85
CA ILE A 74 -0.63 21.98 18.66
C ILE A 74 -0.42 21.28 20.01
N SER A 75 0.02 22.00 21.04
CA SER A 75 0.13 21.48 22.40
C SER A 75 -1.21 21.02 22.99
N GLU A 76 -2.32 21.68 22.65
CA GLU A 76 -3.66 21.27 23.11
C GLU A 76 -4.09 19.96 22.46
N LEU A 77 -3.75 19.75 21.17
CA LEU A 77 -3.98 18.47 20.48
C LEU A 77 -3.18 17.34 21.14
N GLU A 78 -1.92 17.62 21.45
CA GLU A 78 -1.01 16.69 22.10
C GLU A 78 -1.48 16.29 23.50
N GLU A 79 -1.91 17.25 24.31
CA GLU A 79 -2.47 16.99 25.64
C GLU A 79 -3.74 16.12 25.55
N ALA A 80 -4.63 16.42 24.61
CA ALA A 80 -5.84 15.63 24.39
C ALA A 80 -5.52 14.19 23.95
N MET A 81 -4.58 14.01 23.02
CA MET A 81 -4.16 12.68 22.57
C MET A 81 -3.48 11.87 23.68
N ARG A 82 -2.66 12.51 24.53
CA ARG A 82 -2.06 11.83 25.70
C ARG A 82 -3.10 11.45 26.74
N ALA A 83 -4.09 12.30 27.00
CA ALA A 83 -5.19 11.98 27.90
C ALA A 83 -5.94 10.71 27.45
N GLU A 84 -6.10 10.56 26.13
CA GLU A 84 -6.72 9.39 25.49
C GLU A 84 -5.75 8.23 25.21
N LYS A 85 -4.53 8.28 25.75
CA LYS A 85 -3.50 7.24 25.63
C LYS A 85 -3.21 6.83 24.19
N VAL A 86 -3.28 7.79 23.25
CA VAL A 86 -2.76 7.60 21.90
C VAL A 86 -1.24 7.42 22.01
N ASP A 87 -0.67 6.48 21.23
CA ASP A 87 0.78 6.30 21.18
C ASP A 87 1.45 7.54 20.55
N MET A 88 2.22 8.25 21.39
CA MET A 88 2.93 9.47 21.06
C MET A 88 4.45 9.28 21.07
N ASP A 89 4.98 8.10 21.44
CA ASP A 89 6.42 7.90 21.68
C ASP A 89 7.24 8.13 20.40
N TRP A 90 6.64 7.85 19.24
CA TRP A 90 7.25 8.09 17.94
C TRP A 90 7.28 9.57 17.55
N VAL A 91 6.36 10.39 18.05
CA VAL A 91 6.29 11.84 17.76
C VAL A 91 7.51 12.55 18.35
N ASP A 92 7.98 12.10 19.52
CA ASP A 92 9.13 12.66 20.21
C ASP A 92 10.46 12.38 19.49
N LYS A 93 10.46 11.52 18.45
CA LYS A 93 11.59 11.35 17.53
C LYS A 93 11.70 12.48 16.50
N ALA A 94 10.65 13.29 16.32
CA ALA A 94 10.65 14.48 15.47
C ALA A 94 10.92 15.75 16.29
N SER A 95 11.43 16.79 15.63
CA SER A 95 11.68 18.10 16.25
C SER A 95 11.16 19.25 15.38
N GLY A 96 11.00 20.42 16.00
CA GLY A 96 10.56 21.64 15.31
C GLY A 96 9.25 21.46 14.53
N ALA A 97 9.24 21.90 13.28
CA ALA A 97 8.06 21.83 12.41
C ALA A 97 7.58 20.39 12.18
N ALA A 98 8.50 19.43 11.99
CA ALA A 98 8.15 18.03 11.76
C ALA A 98 7.35 17.44 12.92
N ARG A 99 7.68 17.81 14.17
CA ARG A 99 6.91 17.38 15.35
C ARG A 99 5.48 17.91 15.30
N ASN A 100 5.30 19.17 14.95
CA ASN A 100 3.97 19.77 14.85
C ASN A 100 3.13 19.11 13.77
N HIS A 101 3.72 18.79 12.62
CA HIS A 101 3.04 18.07 11.56
C HIS A 101 2.69 16.63 11.95
N ALA A 102 3.57 15.94 12.67
CA ALA A 102 3.29 14.61 13.20
C ALA A 102 2.06 14.62 14.13
N ILE A 103 2.00 15.58 15.06
CA ILE A 103 0.85 15.77 15.96
C ILE A 103 -0.41 16.09 15.16
N ALA A 104 -0.31 16.98 14.18
CA ALA A 104 -1.45 17.42 13.38
C ALA A 104 -2.03 16.27 12.52
N MET A 105 -1.18 15.43 11.92
CA MET A 105 -1.63 14.23 11.19
C MET A 105 -2.20 13.17 12.12
N LEU A 106 -1.54 12.93 13.26
CA LEU A 106 -2.00 11.96 14.26
C LEU A 106 -3.35 12.37 14.84
N TRP A 107 -3.57 13.66 15.06
CA TRP A 107 -4.88 14.21 15.42
C TRP A 107 -5.92 13.86 14.36
N GLN A 108 -5.64 14.14 13.08
CA GLN A 108 -6.63 13.92 12.02
C GLN A 108 -7.07 12.48 11.88
N ILE A 109 -6.19 11.50 12.11
CA ILE A 109 -6.59 10.09 12.07
C ILE A 109 -7.31 9.62 13.35
N ASN A 110 -7.15 10.34 14.47
CA ASN A 110 -7.77 9.99 15.76
C ASN A 110 -9.00 10.84 16.13
N ARG A 111 -9.25 11.98 15.48
CA ARG A 111 -10.30 12.96 15.84
C ARG A 111 -11.72 12.37 15.88
N GLN A 112 -11.96 11.27 15.17
CA GLN A 112 -13.26 10.59 15.14
C GLN A 112 -13.46 9.63 16.32
N ARG A 113 -12.43 9.39 17.15
CA ARG A 113 -12.57 8.65 18.41
C ARG A 113 -13.59 9.37 19.29
N ALA A 114 -14.45 8.60 19.95
CA ALA A 114 -15.54 9.15 20.75
C ALA A 114 -15.06 10.20 21.77
N ALA A 115 -13.93 9.94 22.42
CA ALA A 115 -13.37 10.82 23.44
C ALA A 115 -12.68 12.09 22.91
N LEU A 116 -12.26 12.11 21.63
CA LEU A 116 -11.62 13.28 21.01
C LEU A 116 -12.59 14.14 20.21
N LYS A 117 -13.79 13.63 19.93
CA LYS A 117 -14.78 14.27 19.06
C LYS A 117 -15.27 15.63 19.58
N GLU A 118 -15.43 15.77 20.89
CA GLU A 118 -15.82 17.06 21.50
C GLU A 118 -14.71 18.10 21.34
N LYS A 119 -13.46 17.70 21.60
CA LYS A 119 -12.28 18.55 21.42
C LYS A 119 -12.09 19.00 19.97
N ASP A 120 -12.41 18.12 19.02
CA ASP A 120 -12.36 18.45 17.58
C ASP A 120 -13.35 19.53 17.16
N ALA A 121 -14.55 19.53 17.77
CA ALA A 121 -15.56 20.56 17.52
C ALA A 121 -15.15 21.93 18.05
N ASP A 122 -14.30 21.96 19.09
CA ASP A 122 -13.83 23.18 19.76
C ASP A 122 -12.52 23.73 19.18
N LEU A 123 -11.97 23.12 18.13
CA LEU A 123 -10.72 23.58 17.53
C LEU A 123 -10.86 24.98 16.92
N ASP A 124 -9.87 25.83 17.22
CA ASP A 124 -9.76 27.13 16.58
C ASP A 124 -9.37 27.00 15.10
N GLY A 125 -9.83 27.96 14.29
CA GLY A 125 -9.61 27.97 12.84
C GLY A 125 -8.16 27.72 12.41
N PRO A 126 -7.16 28.40 13.00
CA PRO A 126 -5.75 28.18 12.68
C PRO A 126 -5.26 26.74 12.92
N THR A 127 -5.61 26.13 14.07
CA THR A 127 -5.20 24.75 14.39
C THR A 127 -5.90 23.73 13.49
N ALA A 128 -7.19 23.91 13.25
CA ALA A 128 -7.94 23.08 12.31
C ALA A 128 -7.35 23.17 10.88
N GLN A 129 -6.96 24.36 10.44
CA GLN A 129 -6.34 24.58 9.14
C GLN A 129 -4.95 23.94 9.05
N HIS A 130 -4.12 24.03 10.09
CA HIS A 130 -2.83 23.34 10.15
C HIS A 130 -3.03 21.84 9.89
N ALA A 131 -3.90 21.20 10.67
CA ALA A 131 -4.13 19.77 10.60
C ALA A 131 -4.71 19.32 9.24
N SER A 132 -5.61 20.12 8.65
CA SER A 132 -6.12 19.88 7.30
C SER A 132 -5.03 19.94 6.23
N VAL A 133 -4.18 20.97 6.25
CA VAL A 133 -3.08 21.13 5.28
C VAL A 133 -2.07 19.99 5.39
N ALA A 134 -1.72 19.58 6.62
CA ALA A 134 -0.80 18.47 6.85
C ALA A 134 -1.31 17.17 6.21
N VAL A 135 -2.59 16.84 6.38
CA VAL A 135 -3.20 15.65 5.74
C VAL A 135 -3.26 15.76 4.22
N GLN A 136 -3.61 16.92 3.66
CA GLN A 136 -3.66 17.09 2.21
C GLN A 136 -2.29 16.82 1.54
N LEU A 137 -1.21 17.23 2.18
CA LEU A 137 0.14 16.99 1.69
C LEU A 137 0.57 15.55 1.90
N ALA A 138 0.27 14.98 3.08
CA ALA A 138 0.51 13.58 3.36
C ALA A 138 -0.15 12.68 2.31
N THR A 139 -1.42 12.93 1.97
CA THR A 139 -2.14 12.20 0.92
C THR A 139 -1.43 12.31 -0.43
N LYS A 140 -0.98 13.51 -0.83
CA LYS A 140 -0.25 13.69 -2.10
C LYS A 140 1.06 12.91 -2.11
N LEU A 141 1.82 12.97 -1.02
CA LEU A 141 3.11 12.30 -0.91
C LEU A 141 2.97 10.78 -0.87
N LEU A 142 1.93 10.27 -0.19
CA LEU A 142 1.61 8.84 -0.18
C LEU A 142 1.24 8.32 -1.58
N VAL A 143 0.41 9.06 -2.33
CA VAL A 143 0.08 8.71 -3.73
C VAL A 143 1.34 8.65 -4.59
N GLN A 144 2.26 9.61 -4.43
CA GLN A 144 3.54 9.58 -5.14
C GLN A 144 4.38 8.36 -4.70
N ALA A 145 4.53 8.13 -3.39
CA ALA A 145 5.28 6.99 -2.85
C ALA A 145 4.74 5.64 -3.37
N GLN A 146 3.42 5.49 -3.50
CA GLN A 146 2.79 4.27 -4.04
C GLN A 146 3.22 3.97 -5.48
N MET A 147 3.52 4.98 -6.29
CA MET A 147 3.99 4.81 -7.67
C MET A 147 5.50 4.56 -7.76
N TYR A 148 6.29 5.08 -6.81
CA TYR A 148 7.75 5.04 -6.87
C TYR A 148 8.37 3.89 -6.07
N LEU A 149 7.84 3.56 -4.88
CA LEU A 149 8.38 2.50 -4.02
C LEU A 149 8.47 1.11 -4.68
N PRO A 150 7.54 0.70 -5.58
CA PRO A 150 7.68 -0.55 -6.33
C PRO A 150 9.00 -0.68 -7.10
N GLN A 151 9.65 0.43 -7.49
CA GLN A 151 10.94 0.41 -8.18
C GLN A 151 12.08 -0.09 -7.28
N TYR A 152 11.99 0.14 -5.97
CA TYR A 152 12.95 -0.37 -4.97
C TYR A 152 12.68 -1.82 -4.57
N ARG A 153 11.52 -2.37 -4.92
CA ARG A 153 11.08 -3.74 -4.60
C ARG A 153 10.98 -4.05 -3.11
N TRP A 154 10.83 -3.04 -2.26
CA TRP A 154 10.66 -3.19 -0.81
C TRP A 154 9.20 -3.43 -0.45
N VAL A 155 8.80 -4.71 -0.43
CA VAL A 155 7.39 -5.12 -0.29
C VAL A 155 6.74 -4.48 0.93
N HIS A 156 7.30 -4.68 2.13
CA HIS A 156 6.67 -4.19 3.37
C HIS A 156 6.53 -2.66 3.46
N ALA A 157 7.41 -1.89 2.80
CA ALA A 157 7.27 -0.44 2.69
C ALA A 157 6.09 -0.05 1.79
N ILE A 158 5.92 -0.74 0.66
CA ILE A 158 4.78 -0.55 -0.25
C ILE A 158 3.47 -0.89 0.46
N LEU A 159 3.42 -2.00 1.22
CA LEU A 159 2.22 -2.38 1.97
C LEU A 159 1.88 -1.35 3.05
N ALA A 160 2.88 -0.84 3.77
CA ALA A 160 2.68 0.15 4.84
C ALA A 160 2.19 1.51 4.31
N VAL A 161 2.72 1.97 3.16
CA VAL A 161 2.26 3.18 2.49
C VAL A 161 0.81 3.06 2.05
N ALA A 162 0.42 1.92 1.46
CA ALA A 162 -0.97 1.69 1.03
C ALA A 162 -1.94 1.73 2.22
N ARG A 163 -1.62 1.03 3.32
CA ARG A 163 -2.42 1.02 4.57
C ARG A 163 -2.56 2.40 5.16
N THR A 164 -1.46 3.14 5.26
CA THR A 164 -1.45 4.51 5.80
C THR A 164 -2.28 5.44 4.92
N SER A 165 -2.26 5.25 3.59
CA SER A 165 -3.09 6.01 2.65
C SER A 165 -4.58 5.85 2.96
N ALA A 166 -5.05 4.63 3.19
CA ALA A 166 -6.45 4.37 3.53
C ALA A 166 -6.84 5.01 4.87
N LEU A 167 -5.96 4.96 5.87
CA LEU A 167 -6.20 5.57 7.19
C LEU A 167 -6.30 7.10 7.10
N ILE A 168 -5.36 7.75 6.41
CA ILE A 168 -5.36 9.21 6.23
C ILE A 168 -6.56 9.66 5.39
N ALA A 169 -6.87 8.96 4.29
CA ALA A 169 -7.99 9.32 3.41
C ALA A 169 -9.34 9.29 4.14
N ASN A 170 -9.52 8.37 5.09
CA ASN A 170 -10.76 8.20 5.83
C ASN A 170 -10.74 8.82 7.23
N GLN A 171 -9.61 9.39 7.66
CA GLN A 171 -9.42 9.93 9.01
C GLN A 171 -9.71 8.87 10.11
N LEU A 172 -9.15 7.68 9.93
CA LEU A 172 -9.29 6.53 10.82
C LEU A 172 -7.93 6.12 11.39
N TRP A 173 -7.90 5.73 12.66
CA TRP A 173 -6.66 5.47 13.39
C TRP A 173 -6.16 4.03 13.30
N SER A 174 -7.04 3.09 12.96
CA SER A 174 -6.71 1.67 12.94
C SER A 174 -7.52 0.93 11.87
N PRO A 175 -6.91 -0.02 11.14
CA PRO A 175 -7.64 -0.89 10.22
C PRO A 175 -8.37 -2.04 10.96
N ASP A 176 -7.96 -2.35 12.19
CA ASP A 176 -8.34 -3.58 12.89
C ASP A 176 -9.31 -3.32 14.05
N GLU A 177 -9.30 -2.11 14.63
CA GLU A 177 -10.18 -1.79 15.75
C GLU A 177 -11.65 -1.72 15.30
N LEU A 178 -12.53 -2.39 16.06
CA LEU A 178 -13.95 -2.49 15.75
C LEU A 178 -14.62 -1.12 15.59
N GLU A 179 -14.29 -0.15 16.44
CA GLU A 179 -14.85 1.20 16.37
C GLU A 179 -14.50 1.91 15.05
N ALA A 180 -13.23 1.84 14.65
CA ALA A 180 -12.77 2.40 13.37
C ALA A 180 -13.43 1.68 12.18
N GLN A 181 -13.60 0.36 12.26
CA GLN A 181 -14.28 -0.42 11.23
C GLN A 181 -15.78 -0.09 11.10
N VAL A 182 -16.46 0.19 12.21
CA VAL A 182 -17.86 0.65 12.22
C VAL A 182 -17.97 2.04 11.58
N LEU A 183 -17.02 2.94 11.87
CA LEU A 183 -16.95 4.25 11.22
C LEU A 183 -16.68 4.14 9.72
N MET A 184 -15.76 3.27 9.28
CA MET A 184 -15.52 3.01 7.86
C MET A 184 -16.80 2.55 7.15
N ALA A 185 -17.55 1.63 7.75
CA ALA A 185 -18.83 1.17 7.20
C ALA A 185 -19.85 2.31 7.08
N LYS A 186 -19.86 3.25 8.04
CA LYS A 186 -20.71 4.44 7.99
C LYS A 186 -20.28 5.43 6.91
N ILE A 187 -18.97 5.66 6.74
CA ILE A 187 -18.42 6.50 5.66
C ILE A 187 -18.87 5.96 4.30
N LEU A 188 -18.65 4.67 4.05
CA LEU A 188 -19.08 4.03 2.81
C LEU A 188 -20.60 4.14 2.60
N LYS A 189 -21.41 3.90 3.63
CA LYS A 189 -22.87 4.03 3.54
C LYS A 189 -23.31 5.45 3.15
N ASN A 190 -22.64 6.48 3.70
CA ASN A 190 -22.94 7.87 3.36
C ASN A 190 -22.60 8.20 1.90
N GLU A 191 -21.59 7.55 1.34
CA GLU A 191 -21.20 7.61 -0.08
C GLU A 191 -22.06 6.69 -0.97
N GLY A 192 -23.08 6.03 -0.42
CA GLY A 192 -23.93 5.08 -1.15
C GLY A 192 -23.24 3.75 -1.45
N LEU A 193 -22.10 3.46 -0.83
CA LEU A 193 -21.30 2.25 -1.03
C LEU A 193 -21.51 1.23 0.10
N ARG A 194 -21.20 -0.03 -0.19
CA ARG A 194 -21.16 -1.10 0.81
C ARG A 194 -19.73 -1.38 1.24
N ARG A 195 -19.55 -1.86 2.47
CA ARG A 195 -18.25 -2.38 2.91
C ARG A 195 -17.91 -3.64 2.10
N PRO A 196 -16.77 -3.66 1.37
CA PRO A 196 -16.38 -4.83 0.62
C PRO A 196 -16.15 -6.04 1.55
N LYS A 197 -16.84 -7.14 1.25
CA LYS A 197 -16.56 -8.46 1.83
C LYS A 197 -15.80 -9.27 0.78
N LEU A 198 -14.50 -9.42 0.98
CA LEU A 198 -13.58 -9.98 0.00
C LEU A 198 -13.05 -11.34 0.45
N ARG A 199 -12.77 -12.22 -0.52
CA ARG A 199 -11.96 -13.44 -0.36
C ARG A 199 -10.92 -13.48 -1.46
N LEU A 200 -9.70 -13.87 -1.10
CA LEU A 200 -8.58 -14.01 -2.01
C LEU A 200 -8.27 -15.49 -2.20
N GLU A 201 -8.11 -15.88 -3.45
CA GLU A 201 -7.56 -17.17 -3.84
C GLU A 201 -6.41 -16.92 -4.81
N ALA A 202 -5.31 -17.63 -4.63
CA ALA A 202 -4.19 -17.58 -5.54
C ALA A 202 -3.52 -18.94 -5.70
N PHE A 203 -3.09 -19.24 -6.92
CA PHE A 203 -2.39 -20.48 -7.23
C PHE A 203 -1.37 -20.29 -8.34
N CYS A 204 -0.28 -21.04 -8.27
CA CYS A 204 0.78 -21.05 -9.26
C CYS A 204 0.45 -22.03 -10.39
N GLU A 205 0.68 -21.62 -11.64
CA GLU A 205 0.50 -22.46 -12.82
C GLU A 205 1.67 -22.29 -13.82
N PRO A 206 2.37 -23.38 -14.18
CA PRO A 206 2.24 -24.73 -13.63
C PRO A 206 2.71 -24.80 -12.16
N LYS A 207 2.28 -25.83 -11.42
CA LYS A 207 2.72 -26.03 -10.02
C LYS A 207 4.17 -26.54 -9.93
N GLU A 208 4.61 -27.24 -10.95
CA GLU A 208 5.97 -27.77 -11.09
C GLU A 208 6.56 -27.24 -12.41
N VAL A 209 7.78 -26.72 -12.37
CA VAL A 209 8.38 -26.00 -13.51
C VAL A 209 9.89 -26.23 -13.57
N MET A 210 10.45 -26.17 -14.77
CA MET A 210 11.91 -26.19 -14.96
C MET A 210 12.55 -24.88 -14.50
N ALA A 211 13.82 -24.95 -14.11
CA ALA A 211 14.63 -23.77 -13.86
C ALA A 211 14.59 -22.80 -15.07
N GLY A 212 14.34 -21.52 -14.82
CA GLY A 212 14.28 -20.49 -15.87
C GLY A 212 13.02 -20.51 -16.76
N ALA A 213 12.08 -21.43 -16.57
CA ALA A 213 10.82 -21.42 -17.31
C ALA A 213 9.82 -20.37 -16.77
N GLN A 214 8.84 -20.01 -17.60
CA GLN A 214 7.81 -19.03 -17.23
C GLN A 214 6.73 -19.65 -16.34
N LEU A 215 6.38 -18.96 -15.27
CA LEU A 215 5.32 -19.32 -14.34
C LEU A 215 4.34 -18.15 -14.18
N ARG A 216 3.10 -18.46 -13.84
CA ARG A 216 2.05 -17.48 -13.57
C ARG A 216 1.43 -17.71 -12.21
N VAL A 217 1.17 -16.64 -11.47
CA VAL A 217 0.20 -16.66 -10.36
C VAL A 217 -1.15 -16.26 -10.92
N LYS A 218 -2.14 -17.15 -10.82
CA LYS A 218 -3.55 -16.82 -11.07
C LYS A 218 -4.18 -16.38 -9.77
N VAL A 219 -4.80 -15.20 -9.80
CA VAL A 219 -5.41 -14.57 -8.62
C VAL A 219 -6.89 -14.34 -8.85
N ALA A 220 -7.73 -14.83 -7.94
CA ALA A 220 -9.16 -14.56 -7.92
C ALA A 220 -9.52 -13.76 -6.66
N LEU A 221 -10.02 -12.54 -6.86
CA LEU A 221 -10.59 -11.71 -5.81
C LEU A 221 -12.12 -11.77 -5.88
N LEU A 222 -12.71 -12.41 -4.88
CA LEU A 222 -14.13 -12.71 -4.81
C LEU A 222 -14.85 -11.74 -3.87
N ARG A 223 -15.97 -11.19 -4.32
CA ARG A 223 -16.84 -10.25 -3.60
C ARG A 223 -18.07 -11.00 -3.09
N HIS A 224 -18.02 -11.42 -1.83
CA HIS A 224 -19.06 -12.24 -1.21
C HIS A 224 -20.43 -11.54 -1.03
N HIS A 225 -20.47 -10.23 -1.15
CA HIS A 225 -21.68 -9.42 -0.98
C HIS A 225 -22.33 -9.05 -2.32
N ALA A 226 -21.64 -9.30 -3.44
CA ALA A 226 -22.15 -9.03 -4.77
C ALA A 226 -23.08 -10.17 -5.24
N GLY A 227 -24.18 -9.83 -5.90
CA GLY A 227 -25.13 -10.80 -6.47
C GLY A 227 -26.06 -11.51 -5.47
N ILE A 228 -26.13 -11.06 -4.21
CA ILE A 228 -27.13 -11.54 -3.24
C ILE A 228 -28.42 -10.74 -3.44
N ASP A 229 -29.50 -11.42 -3.85
CA ASP A 229 -30.83 -10.84 -4.06
C ASP A 229 -31.40 -10.20 -2.77
N GLY A 230 -31.97 -9.00 -2.90
CA GLY A 230 -32.69 -8.29 -1.82
C GLY A 230 -32.06 -6.98 -1.34
N ASP A 231 -30.95 -6.59 -1.94
CA ASP A 231 -30.11 -5.50 -1.47
C ASP A 231 -29.83 -4.61 -2.70
N GLU A 232 -30.49 -3.44 -2.82
CA GLU A 232 -30.40 -2.57 -4.02
C GLU A 232 -28.95 -2.23 -4.41
N PRO A 233 -28.59 -2.31 -5.71
CA PRO A 233 -27.23 -2.01 -6.14
C PRO A 233 -26.87 -0.56 -5.80
N PRO A 234 -25.64 -0.30 -5.32
CA PRO A 234 -25.22 1.07 -5.04
C PRO A 234 -25.26 1.89 -6.34
N PRO A 235 -25.70 3.16 -6.31
CA PRO A 235 -25.57 4.03 -7.46
C PRO A 235 -24.09 4.15 -7.83
N ALA A 236 -23.78 4.14 -9.13
CA ALA A 236 -22.43 4.41 -9.61
C ALA A 236 -21.97 5.77 -9.03
N SER A 237 -20.87 5.77 -8.26
CA SER A 237 -20.44 6.96 -7.55
C SER A 237 -20.20 8.12 -8.51
N SER A 238 -20.50 9.33 -8.04
CA SER A 238 -20.12 10.59 -8.66
C SER A 238 -18.60 10.65 -8.88
N GLN A 239 -18.16 11.52 -9.80
CA GLN A 239 -16.75 11.68 -10.20
C GLN A 239 -15.78 11.95 -9.03
N ASP A 240 -16.29 12.34 -7.85
CA ASP A 240 -15.52 12.70 -6.65
C ASP A 240 -15.64 11.69 -5.46
N GLY A 241 -16.28 10.53 -5.65
CA GLY A 241 -16.54 9.55 -4.57
C GLY A 241 -15.40 8.54 -4.30
N ILE A 242 -15.55 7.72 -3.25
CA ILE A 242 -14.64 6.60 -2.96
C ILE A 242 -14.72 5.56 -4.09
N TYR A 243 -13.61 5.30 -4.77
CA TYR A 243 -13.52 4.22 -5.77
C TYR A 243 -13.11 2.90 -5.10
N GLU A 244 -13.83 1.82 -5.40
CA GLU A 244 -13.44 0.45 -5.05
C GLU A 244 -12.30 0.02 -5.99
N ALA A 245 -11.06 0.29 -5.56
CA ALA A 245 -9.84 -0.07 -6.26
C ALA A 245 -8.84 -0.70 -5.29
N TYR A 246 -8.10 -1.66 -5.80
CA TYR A 246 -7.11 -2.43 -5.06
C TYR A 246 -5.76 -2.43 -5.78
N TRP A 247 -4.74 -2.80 -5.04
CA TRP A 247 -3.44 -3.17 -5.57
C TRP A 247 -3.17 -4.64 -5.28
N LEU A 248 -2.71 -5.34 -6.30
CA LEU A 248 -2.21 -6.70 -6.23
C LEU A 248 -0.69 -6.68 -6.19
N TYR A 249 -0.11 -7.27 -5.15
CA TYR A 249 1.33 -7.50 -5.04
C TYR A 249 1.61 -8.98 -4.93
N VAL A 250 2.61 -9.45 -5.68
CA VAL A 250 3.13 -10.81 -5.55
C VAL A 250 4.54 -10.71 -4.98
N GLU A 251 4.71 -11.29 -3.81
CA GLU A 251 5.95 -11.33 -3.03
C GLU A 251 6.54 -12.73 -3.07
N GLY A 252 7.81 -12.86 -3.48
CA GLY A 252 8.59 -14.07 -3.31
C GLY A 252 9.22 -14.10 -1.93
N LEU A 253 8.82 -15.07 -1.11
CA LEU A 253 9.28 -15.24 0.27
C LEU A 253 10.67 -15.88 0.29
N LYS A 254 11.54 -15.38 1.16
CA LYS A 254 12.88 -15.91 1.41
C LYS A 254 12.91 -16.63 2.75
N ASP A 255 13.50 -17.81 2.78
CA ASP A 255 13.61 -18.59 4.01
C ASP A 255 14.69 -18.03 4.95
N GLU A 256 15.68 -17.31 4.40
CA GLU A 256 16.74 -16.67 5.16
C GLU A 256 16.26 -15.35 5.80
N PRO A 257 16.29 -15.21 7.14
CA PRO A 257 15.72 -14.04 7.83
C PRO A 257 16.31 -12.68 7.43
N LYS A 258 17.58 -12.65 6.99
CA LYS A 258 18.30 -11.42 6.63
C LYS A 258 18.27 -11.11 5.13
N THR A 259 17.56 -11.92 4.36
CA THR A 259 17.43 -11.74 2.92
C THR A 259 16.08 -11.09 2.64
N PRO A 260 16.05 -9.89 2.01
CA PRO A 260 14.79 -9.22 1.71
C PRO A 260 13.95 -10.06 0.74
N ASN A 261 12.65 -10.12 1.01
CA ASN A 261 11.67 -10.68 0.10
C ASN A 261 11.68 -9.92 -1.23
N SER A 262 11.31 -10.61 -2.30
CA SER A 262 11.38 -10.08 -3.65
C SER A 262 10.00 -9.68 -4.15
N LEU A 263 9.82 -8.42 -4.56
CA LEU A 263 8.64 -8.03 -5.32
C LEU A 263 8.71 -8.63 -6.73
N LEU A 264 7.79 -9.53 -7.04
CA LEU A 264 7.68 -10.20 -8.35
C LEU A 264 6.71 -9.46 -9.28
N SER A 265 5.61 -8.94 -8.74
CA SER A 265 4.60 -8.20 -9.51
C SER A 265 3.89 -7.16 -8.64
N ALA A 266 3.47 -6.07 -9.26
CA ALA A 266 2.66 -5.00 -8.68
C ALA A 266 1.68 -4.49 -9.74
N GLN A 267 0.38 -4.67 -9.52
CA GLN A 267 -0.65 -4.34 -10.51
C GLN A 267 -1.88 -3.70 -9.86
N PRO A 268 -2.44 -2.62 -10.44
CA PRO A 268 -3.71 -2.08 -9.98
C PRO A 268 -4.88 -2.98 -10.42
N MET A 269 -5.86 -3.15 -9.54
CA MET A 269 -7.13 -3.85 -9.78
C MET A 269 -8.28 -2.87 -9.59
N VAL A 270 -8.92 -2.47 -10.68
CA VAL A 270 -10.06 -1.53 -10.64
C VAL A 270 -11.36 -2.32 -10.78
N VAL A 271 -12.28 -2.16 -9.82
CA VAL A 271 -13.60 -2.77 -9.91
C VAL A 271 -14.45 -1.97 -10.89
N LYS A 272 -14.67 -2.55 -12.08
CA LYS A 272 -15.49 -1.93 -13.14
C LYS A 272 -16.98 -2.14 -12.95
N ASP A 273 -17.36 -3.24 -12.32
CA ASP A 273 -18.75 -3.61 -12.03
C ASP A 273 -18.88 -3.98 -10.55
N LEU A 274 -19.60 -3.14 -9.81
CA LEU A 274 -19.86 -3.33 -8.38
C LEU A 274 -20.85 -4.47 -8.10
N ASN A 275 -21.46 -5.08 -9.12
CA ASN A 275 -22.29 -6.28 -8.98
C ASN A 275 -21.57 -7.57 -9.37
N ALA A 276 -20.37 -7.48 -9.95
CA ALA A 276 -19.58 -8.65 -10.29
C ALA A 276 -19.10 -9.35 -9.01
N GLN A 277 -19.37 -10.66 -8.92
CA GLN A 277 -18.93 -11.51 -7.82
C GLN A 277 -17.41 -11.75 -7.86
N THR A 278 -16.81 -11.70 -9.04
CA THR A 278 -15.36 -11.78 -9.22
C THR A 278 -14.89 -10.46 -9.80
N VAL A 279 -13.81 -9.90 -9.27
CA VAL A 279 -13.17 -8.73 -9.88
C VAL A 279 -12.46 -9.21 -11.15
N GLU A 280 -13.11 -9.01 -12.30
CA GLU A 280 -12.74 -9.66 -13.55
C GLU A 280 -11.68 -8.95 -14.43
N PRO A 281 -10.96 -9.75 -15.25
CA PRO A 281 -10.74 -11.17 -15.05
C PRO A 281 -9.58 -11.33 -14.08
N SER A 282 -9.56 -12.42 -13.32
CA SER A 282 -8.41 -12.90 -12.55
C SER A 282 -7.06 -12.43 -13.12
N GLN A 283 -6.30 -11.66 -12.34
CA GLN A 283 -5.01 -11.13 -12.80
C GLN A 283 -4.02 -12.28 -12.91
N GLU A 284 -3.27 -12.33 -14.02
CA GLU A 284 -2.13 -13.23 -14.19
C GLU A 284 -0.84 -12.43 -14.00
N CYS A 285 -0.06 -12.82 -12.99
CA CYS A 285 1.28 -12.27 -12.76
C CYS A 285 2.32 -13.26 -13.27
N GLY A 286 2.88 -12.99 -14.46
CA GLY A 286 3.93 -13.80 -15.06
C GLY A 286 5.33 -13.43 -14.54
N PHE A 287 6.15 -14.43 -14.25
CA PHE A 287 7.56 -14.25 -13.90
C PHE A 287 8.38 -15.51 -14.23
N THR A 288 9.70 -15.37 -14.23
CA THR A 288 10.63 -16.48 -14.51
C THR A 288 10.94 -17.26 -13.24
N ALA A 289 10.84 -18.58 -13.30
CA ALA A 289 11.25 -19.47 -12.23
C ALA A 289 12.75 -19.31 -11.91
N PRO A 290 13.16 -19.40 -10.62
CA PRO A 290 14.56 -19.37 -10.23
C PRO A 290 15.38 -20.48 -10.90
N ASP A 291 16.70 -20.32 -10.88
CA ASP A 291 17.67 -21.23 -11.48
C ASP A 291 17.94 -22.49 -10.64
N LYS A 292 17.63 -22.45 -9.34
CA LYS A 292 17.84 -23.56 -8.41
C LYS A 292 16.56 -24.37 -8.21
N ALA A 293 16.69 -25.68 -8.20
CA ALA A 293 15.61 -26.58 -7.81
C ALA A 293 15.21 -26.38 -6.34
N GLY A 294 13.94 -26.67 -6.04
CA GLY A 294 13.36 -26.56 -4.70
C GLY A 294 11.94 -26.01 -4.70
N THR A 295 11.32 -26.02 -3.52
CA THR A 295 9.99 -25.44 -3.29
C THR A 295 10.11 -23.94 -2.97
N TYR A 296 9.42 -23.11 -3.75
CA TYR A 296 9.39 -21.67 -3.58
C TYR A 296 8.04 -21.22 -3.04
N ARG A 297 8.06 -20.35 -2.03
CA ARG A 297 6.86 -19.80 -1.40
C ARG A 297 6.62 -18.36 -1.86
N LEU A 298 5.35 -18.05 -2.08
CA LEU A 298 4.88 -16.73 -2.49
C LEU A 298 3.81 -16.24 -1.53
N ALA A 299 3.77 -14.94 -1.28
CA ALA A 299 2.64 -14.26 -0.65
C ALA A 299 1.98 -13.32 -1.68
N VAL A 300 0.66 -13.44 -1.81
CA VAL A 300 -0.16 -12.58 -2.65
C VAL A 300 -0.91 -11.62 -1.76
N HIS A 301 -0.70 -10.33 -1.95
CA HIS A 301 -1.32 -9.26 -1.15
C HIS A 301 -2.31 -8.48 -2.00
N VAL A 302 -3.51 -8.28 -1.47
CA VAL A 302 -4.51 -7.36 -2.02
C VAL A 302 -4.77 -6.27 -0.99
N LEU A 303 -4.55 -5.02 -1.38
CA LEU A 303 -4.64 -3.85 -0.50
C LEU A 303 -5.51 -2.78 -1.12
N SER A 304 -6.22 -2.02 -0.29
CA SER A 304 -6.90 -0.80 -0.73
C SER A 304 -6.19 0.43 -0.18
N THR A 305 -6.08 1.48 -1.00
CA THR A 305 -5.59 2.80 -0.58
C THR A 305 -6.73 3.74 -0.17
N SER A 306 -7.98 3.31 -0.30
CA SER A 306 -9.20 4.11 -0.08
C SER A 306 -10.16 3.51 0.93
N VAL A 307 -10.03 2.22 1.27
CA VAL A 307 -10.88 1.51 2.23
C VAL A 307 -10.02 0.81 3.27
N THR A 308 -10.29 1.05 4.54
CA THR A 308 -9.53 0.41 5.64
C THR A 308 -10.11 -0.96 5.98
N GLY A 309 -9.26 -1.87 6.48
CA GLY A 309 -9.69 -3.17 7.03
C GLY A 309 -10.29 -4.12 5.98
N VAL A 310 -9.79 -4.06 4.74
CA VAL A 310 -10.14 -4.97 3.62
C VAL A 310 -8.89 -5.62 2.99
N ASP A 311 -7.75 -5.47 3.64
CA ASP A 311 -6.48 -6.05 3.23
C ASP A 311 -6.53 -7.58 3.32
N LEU A 312 -6.05 -8.26 2.28
CA LEU A 312 -5.97 -9.70 2.23
C LEU A 312 -4.55 -10.15 1.88
N ALA A 313 -4.14 -11.26 2.48
CA ALA A 313 -2.91 -11.96 2.11
C ALA A 313 -3.23 -13.45 1.92
N PHE A 314 -2.59 -14.08 0.94
CA PHE A 314 -2.72 -15.51 0.66
C PHE A 314 -1.36 -16.09 0.29
N GLU A 315 -0.94 -17.17 0.96
CA GLU A 315 0.31 -17.87 0.63
C GLU A 315 0.06 -19.01 -0.36
N CYS A 316 0.94 -19.12 -1.35
CA CYS A 316 0.96 -20.24 -2.28
C CYS A 316 2.41 -20.67 -2.58
N SER A 317 2.59 -21.80 -3.27
CA SER A 317 3.91 -22.31 -3.60
C SER A 317 3.95 -23.01 -4.96
N PHE A 318 5.16 -23.14 -5.49
CA PHE A 318 5.49 -23.93 -6.68
C PHE A 318 6.84 -24.61 -6.51
N ASP A 319 7.08 -25.64 -7.30
CA ASP A 319 8.29 -26.44 -7.24
C ASP A 319 9.12 -26.23 -8.52
N VAL A 320 10.42 -25.99 -8.36
CA VAL A 320 11.40 -25.99 -9.45
C VAL A 320 12.12 -27.33 -9.43
N VAL A 321 12.10 -28.05 -10.55
CA VAL A 321 12.77 -29.35 -10.68
C VAL A 321 14.08 -29.24 -11.47
N GLU A 322 15.01 -30.15 -11.19
CA GLU A 322 16.26 -30.27 -11.94
C GLU A 322 15.99 -30.81 -13.35
N ASP A 323 16.84 -30.42 -14.30
CA ASP A 323 16.81 -30.96 -15.65
C ASP A 323 17.38 -32.37 -15.63
N ASP A 324 16.51 -33.35 -15.39
CA ASP A 324 16.80 -34.77 -15.61
C ASP A 324 16.95 -35.03 -17.11
N VAL A 325 17.98 -34.46 -17.73
CA VAL A 325 18.50 -34.97 -19.00
C VAL A 325 19.20 -36.27 -18.65
N PRO A 326 18.69 -37.44 -19.08
CA PRO A 326 19.43 -38.69 -18.90
C PRO A 326 20.81 -38.48 -19.52
N ALA A 327 21.87 -38.78 -18.76
CA ALA A 327 23.19 -38.89 -19.34
C ALA A 327 23.06 -39.83 -20.54
N LEU A 328 23.35 -39.34 -21.74
CA LEU A 328 23.57 -40.21 -22.89
C LEU A 328 24.84 -41.00 -22.57
N ASP A 329 24.70 -42.10 -21.85
CA ASP A 329 25.70 -43.17 -21.77
C ASP A 329 25.76 -43.82 -23.16
N GLY A 330 26.33 -43.08 -24.11
CA GLY A 330 26.63 -43.51 -25.46
C GLY A 330 27.98 -44.21 -25.49
N ASP A 331 28.11 -45.32 -24.77
CA ASP A 331 29.11 -46.35 -25.08
C ASP A 331 28.58 -47.18 -26.28
N ASP A 332 28.44 -46.53 -27.44
CA ASP A 332 28.36 -47.22 -28.72
C ASP A 332 29.80 -47.46 -29.20
N ASP A 333 30.45 -48.46 -28.61
CA ASP A 333 31.66 -49.04 -29.16
C ASP A 333 31.30 -49.67 -30.53
N PRO A 334 31.86 -49.18 -31.66
CA PRO A 334 31.53 -49.75 -32.96
C PRO A 334 32.05 -51.20 -33.03
N PRO A 335 31.27 -52.14 -33.59
CA PRO A 335 31.69 -53.54 -33.65
C PRO A 335 32.95 -53.67 -34.53
N PRO A 336 33.85 -54.61 -34.18
CA PRO A 336 35.10 -54.77 -34.90
C PRO A 336 34.83 -55.21 -36.34
N LEU A 337 35.39 -54.45 -37.29
CA LEU A 337 35.40 -54.78 -38.70
C LEU A 337 36.06 -56.16 -38.89
N ARG A 338 35.32 -57.09 -39.49
CA ARG A 338 35.84 -58.37 -40.00
C ARG A 338 36.22 -58.27 -41.46
#